data_AF-A0A7S3C7A1-F1
#
_entry.id   AF-A0A7S3C7A1-F1
#
_cell.length_a   1.000
_cell.length_b   1.000
_cell.length_c   1.000
_cell.angle_alpha   90.00
_cell.angle_beta   90.00
_cell.angle_gamma   90.00
#
_symmetry.space_group_name_H-M   'P 1'
#
loop_
_entity.id
_entity.type
_entity.pdbx_description
1 polymer ?
#
loop_
_entity_poly.entity_id
_entity_poly.type
_entity_poly.pdbx_seq_one_letter_code
_entity_poly.pdbx_strand_id
1 'polypeptide(L)'
;DDDREEDGEMMIAVRWAAARWRVKASATTPWRFGSTAAGEAASTSFGNKEEEDQEAWYASEEGGLSFRCTRCGRCCGLEGTRKIHVSDREIEEIARLLGEPETSVREDRVTQTETGHQVLRGKQRGTGEVCTFLHSDGTCFVHERKPVQCRTYPYWPEFLASPFEWRAEGARCE
;
A
#
# COMPACT_ATOMS: atom_id res chain seq x y z
N ASP A 1 57.76 -7.71 5.25
CA ASP A 1 56.82 -8.58 5.98
C ASP A 1 56.38 -7.81 7.22
N ASP A 2 55.17 -7.30 7.36
CA ASP A 2 53.99 -7.22 6.51
C ASP A 2 53.02 -6.36 7.36
N ASP A 3 52.37 -5.41 6.71
CA ASP A 3 51.11 -4.68 7.02
C ASP A 3 50.44 -5.01 8.38
N ARG A 4 50.29 -4.08 9.33
CA ARG A 4 49.45 -2.86 9.36
C ARG A 4 48.04 -3.04 8.78
N GLU A 5 47.11 -3.52 9.60
CA GLU A 5 45.69 -3.17 9.48
C GLU A 5 45.15 -2.77 10.86
N GLU A 6 44.94 -1.46 11.01
CA GLU A 6 44.24 -0.82 12.13
C GLU A 6 42.76 -0.72 11.74
N ASP A 7 41.89 -1.41 12.47
CA ASP A 7 40.45 -1.36 12.27
C ASP A 7 39.91 0.03 12.66
N GLY A 8 39.60 0.83 11.63
CA GLY A 8 39.01 2.15 11.75
C GLY A 8 37.54 2.10 12.12
N GLU A 9 37.25 2.16 13.41
CA GLU A 9 35.91 2.32 13.97
C GLU A 9 35.41 3.77 13.74
N MET A 10 34.84 4.04 12.55
CA MET A 10 34.27 5.36 12.22
C MET A 10 32.88 5.53 12.85
N MET A 11 32.88 6.07 14.07
CA MET A 11 31.72 6.63 14.75
C MET A 11 31.23 7.91 14.02
N ILE A 12 30.15 7.80 13.25
CA ILE A 12 29.48 8.96 12.63
C ILE A 12 28.52 9.58 13.65
N ALA A 13 28.98 10.62 14.34
CA ALA A 13 28.14 11.47 15.19
C ALA A 13 27.44 12.55 14.34
N VAL A 14 26.11 12.43 14.17
CA VAL A 14 25.31 13.45 13.48
C VAL A 14 24.77 14.47 14.50
N ARG A 15 25.27 15.71 14.40
CA ARG A 15 24.84 16.86 15.20
C ARG A 15 23.50 17.40 14.70
N TRP A 16 22.58 17.62 15.63
CA TRP A 16 21.26 18.22 15.40
C TRP A 16 21.38 19.74 15.26
N ALA A 17 20.85 20.30 14.17
CA ALA A 17 20.61 21.74 14.02
C ALA A 17 19.13 21.98 13.71
N ALA A 18 18.43 22.63 14.64
CA ALA A 18 17.05 23.03 14.48
C ALA A 18 16.96 24.38 13.74
N ALA A 19 16.27 24.41 12.60
CA ALA A 19 15.91 25.66 11.91
C ALA A 19 14.40 25.87 11.98
N ARG A 20 13.97 26.93 12.69
CA ARG A 20 12.58 27.41 12.71
C ARG A 20 12.31 28.19 11.44
N TRP A 21 11.31 27.78 10.67
CA TRP A 21 10.81 28.56 9.53
C TRP A 21 9.37 29.00 9.77
N ARG A 22 9.14 30.29 9.50
CA ARG A 22 7.88 31.01 9.65
C ARG A 22 7.20 31.03 8.29
N VAL A 23 6.06 30.37 8.14
CA VAL A 23 5.24 30.41 6.91
C VAL A 23 4.37 31.68 6.91
N LYS A 24 4.45 32.45 5.82
CA LYS A 24 3.43 33.46 5.47
C LYS A 24 2.39 32.78 4.59
N ALA A 25 1.15 32.73 5.07
CA ALA A 25 0.00 32.36 4.25
C ALA A 25 -0.33 33.52 3.30
N SER A 26 -0.52 33.22 2.01
CA SER A 26 -1.11 34.14 1.04
C SER A 26 -2.42 33.53 0.55
N ALA A 27 -3.51 34.25 0.77
CA ALA A 27 -4.87 33.81 0.47
C ALA A 27 -5.17 33.96 -1.03
N THR A 28 -5.74 32.91 -1.63
CA THR A 28 -6.26 32.92 -3.00
C THR A 28 -7.72 33.35 -3.01
N THR A 29 -8.04 34.33 -3.85
CA THR A 29 -9.38 34.88 -4.09
C THR A 29 -10.32 33.86 -4.73
N PRO A 30 -11.60 33.75 -4.32
CA PRO A 30 -12.56 32.86 -4.95
C PRO A 30 -13.08 33.42 -6.28
N TRP A 31 -13.10 32.56 -7.30
CA TRP A 31 -13.77 32.80 -8.57
C TRP A 31 -15.30 32.79 -8.40
N ARG A 32 -15.98 33.79 -8.98
CA ARG A 32 -17.44 33.82 -9.14
C ARG A 32 -17.79 33.34 -10.56
N PHE A 33 -18.55 32.26 -10.67
CA PHE A 33 -19.24 31.90 -11.91
C PHE A 33 -20.65 32.49 -11.88
N GLY A 34 -21.00 33.22 -12.95
CA GLY A 34 -22.34 33.76 -13.18
C GLY A 34 -23.32 32.66 -13.61
N SER A 35 -24.52 32.71 -13.03
CA SER A 35 -25.68 31.95 -13.49
C SER A 35 -26.41 32.73 -14.58
N THR A 36 -26.72 32.06 -15.70
CA THR A 36 -27.92 32.36 -16.47
C THR A 36 -28.47 31.12 -17.17
N ALA A 37 -29.80 31.04 -17.11
CA ALA A 37 -30.74 30.48 -18.07
C ALA A 37 -31.17 29.01 -17.94
N ALA A 38 -32.50 28.91 -17.80
CA ALA A 38 -33.37 27.77 -17.88
C ALA A 38 -33.29 27.01 -19.21
N GLY A 39 -33.66 25.73 -19.15
CA GLY A 39 -33.89 24.88 -20.31
C GLY A 39 -34.45 23.52 -19.86
N GLU A 40 -35.77 23.41 -19.87
CA GLU A 40 -36.53 22.15 -19.79
C GLU A 40 -36.12 21.20 -20.94
N ALA A 41 -35.74 19.97 -20.60
CA ALA A 41 -36.03 18.75 -21.36
C ALA A 41 -35.25 17.55 -20.76
N ALA A 42 -35.92 16.70 -19.99
CA ALA A 42 -35.53 15.29 -19.84
C ALA A 42 -36.65 14.49 -19.13
N SER A 43 -37.39 13.70 -19.89
CA SER A 43 -37.99 12.47 -19.36
C SER A 43 -37.88 11.37 -20.40
N THR A 44 -36.64 11.00 -20.73
CA THR A 44 -36.36 9.66 -21.25
C THR A 44 -36.05 8.80 -20.04
N SER A 45 -37.04 7.98 -19.68
CA SER A 45 -36.88 6.85 -18.79
C SER A 45 -35.79 5.95 -19.35
N PHE A 46 -34.57 6.08 -18.83
CA PHE A 46 -33.58 5.02 -18.92
C PHE A 46 -33.94 4.06 -17.79
N GLY A 47 -34.61 2.97 -18.18
CA GLY A 47 -35.00 1.89 -17.29
C GLY A 47 -33.81 1.47 -16.45
N ASN A 48 -34.04 1.48 -15.13
CA ASN A 48 -33.13 0.89 -14.15
C ASN A 48 -32.95 -0.56 -14.56
N LYS A 49 -31.73 -0.90 -14.99
CA LYS A 49 -31.31 -2.28 -15.15
C LYS A 49 -31.33 -2.86 -13.74
N GLU A 50 -32.26 -3.78 -13.52
CA GLU A 50 -32.40 -4.56 -12.31
C GLU A 50 -31.03 -5.19 -11.99
N GLU A 51 -30.29 -4.53 -11.11
CA GLU A 51 -29.18 -5.12 -10.39
C GLU A 51 -29.83 -6.04 -9.36
N GLU A 52 -30.04 -7.30 -9.74
CA GLU A 52 -30.30 -8.36 -8.78
C GLU A 52 -29.12 -8.39 -7.82
N ASP A 53 -29.37 -7.88 -6.61
CA ASP A 53 -28.53 -8.02 -5.43
C ASP A 53 -28.35 -9.51 -5.14
N GLN A 54 -27.41 -10.16 -5.85
CA GLN A 54 -26.89 -11.45 -5.46
C GLN A 54 -26.18 -11.25 -4.14
N GLU A 55 -26.90 -11.54 -3.06
CA GLU A 55 -26.39 -11.47 -1.70
C GLU A 55 -25.06 -12.22 -1.63
N ALA A 56 -23.99 -11.49 -1.31
CA ALA A 56 -22.65 -12.04 -1.35
C ALA A 56 -22.56 -13.25 -0.40
N TRP A 57 -21.93 -14.36 -0.83
CA TRP A 57 -21.97 -15.64 -0.09
C TRP A 57 -21.57 -15.50 1.39
N TYR A 58 -20.64 -14.59 1.69
CA TYR A 58 -20.15 -14.33 3.04
C TYR A 58 -21.16 -13.61 3.94
N ALA A 59 -22.27 -13.10 3.42
CA ALA A 59 -23.39 -12.58 4.20
C ALA A 59 -24.18 -13.71 4.88
N SER A 60 -24.13 -14.93 4.31
CA SER A 60 -24.78 -16.12 4.87
C SER A 60 -23.91 -16.88 5.89
N GLU A 61 -22.64 -16.45 6.09
CA GLU A 61 -21.73 -17.08 7.05
C GLU A 61 -22.00 -16.61 8.48
N GLU A 62 -22.30 -17.54 9.38
CA GLU A 62 -22.51 -17.24 10.79
C GLU A 62 -21.25 -16.62 11.42
N GLY A 63 -21.34 -15.37 11.86
CA GLY A 63 -20.21 -14.62 12.42
C GLY A 63 -19.33 -13.90 11.40
N GLY A 64 -19.59 -14.08 10.10
CA GLY A 64 -18.88 -13.42 9.01
C GLY A 64 -17.41 -13.82 8.86
N LEU A 65 -16.73 -13.19 7.90
CA LEU A 65 -15.32 -13.46 7.61
C LEU A 65 -14.39 -12.66 8.53
N SER A 66 -13.48 -13.36 9.22
CA SER A 66 -12.48 -12.73 10.08
C SER A 66 -11.06 -13.11 9.68
N PHE A 67 -10.13 -12.18 9.85
CA PHE A 67 -8.70 -12.39 9.60
C PHE A 67 -7.85 -11.62 10.61
N ARG A 68 -6.74 -12.23 11.03
CA ARG A 68 -5.71 -11.60 11.85
C ARG A 68 -4.33 -12.00 11.35
N CYS A 69 -3.52 -11.01 10.97
CA CYS A 69 -2.14 -11.25 10.57
C CYS A 69 -1.33 -11.83 11.76
N THR A 70 -0.82 -13.05 11.60
CA THR A 70 0.05 -13.75 12.58
C THR A 70 1.54 -13.43 12.40
N ARG A 71 1.88 -12.57 11.43
CA ARG A 71 3.27 -12.27 11.00
C ARG A 71 4.01 -13.47 10.39
N CYS A 72 3.29 -14.42 9.79
CA CYS A 72 3.88 -15.56 9.09
C CYS A 72 4.62 -15.20 7.78
N GLY A 73 4.47 -13.97 7.28
CA GLY A 73 5.14 -13.47 6.08
C GLY A 73 4.60 -14.00 4.74
N ARG A 74 3.69 -14.98 4.72
CA ARG A 74 3.18 -15.58 3.47
C ARG A 74 2.33 -14.64 2.62
N CYS A 75 1.55 -13.75 3.24
CA CYS A 75 0.80 -12.71 2.53
C CYS A 75 1.70 -11.62 1.92
N CYS A 76 2.97 -11.56 2.30
CA CYS A 76 3.95 -10.57 1.82
C CYS A 76 4.77 -11.07 0.61
N GLY A 77 4.48 -12.28 0.11
CA GLY A 77 5.04 -12.78 -1.15
C GLY A 77 4.52 -11.98 -2.35
N LEU A 78 5.39 -11.75 -3.34
CA LEU A 78 5.10 -11.05 -4.59
C LEU A 78 5.18 -12.02 -5.79
N GLU A 79 4.90 -13.29 -5.54
CA GLU A 79 4.92 -14.35 -6.54
C GLU A 79 3.80 -14.15 -7.58
N GLY A 80 4.08 -14.55 -8.83
CA GLY A 80 3.13 -14.47 -9.93
C GLY A 80 2.71 -13.04 -10.27
N THR A 81 1.40 -12.80 -10.33
CA THR A 81 0.80 -11.52 -10.70
C THR A 81 0.65 -10.55 -9.53
N ARG A 82 1.03 -10.96 -8.31
CA ARG A 82 0.74 -10.19 -7.10
C ARG A 82 1.65 -8.97 -6.99
N LYS A 83 1.05 -7.78 -7.13
CA LYS A 83 1.72 -6.50 -6.95
C LYS A 83 1.02 -5.70 -5.86
N ILE A 84 1.82 -5.03 -5.03
CA ILE A 84 1.30 -4.15 -3.97
C ILE A 84 1.36 -2.72 -4.50
N HIS A 85 0.21 -2.21 -4.92
CA HIS A 85 0.07 -0.84 -5.37
C HIS A 85 0.19 0.13 -4.20
N VAL A 86 0.85 1.25 -4.46
CA VAL A 86 1.05 2.31 -3.48
C VAL A 86 0.80 3.67 -4.10
N SER A 87 0.17 4.54 -3.32
CA SER A 87 -0.02 5.94 -3.64
C SER A 87 1.15 6.79 -3.13
N ASP A 88 1.27 8.02 -3.64
CA ASP A 88 2.25 9.00 -3.15
C ASP A 88 2.13 9.24 -1.64
N ARG A 89 0.90 9.34 -1.15
CA ARG A 89 0.63 9.51 0.28
C ARG A 89 1.14 8.34 1.12
N GLU A 90 0.96 7.11 0.65
CA GLU A 90 1.45 5.92 1.37
C GLU A 90 2.97 5.86 1.38
N ILE A 91 3.62 6.26 0.28
CA ILE A 91 5.08 6.37 0.19
C ILE A 91 5.59 7.41 1.19
N GLU A 92 4.95 8.58 1.29
CA GLU A 92 5.29 9.58 2.30
C GLU A 92 5.11 9.06 3.74
N GLU A 93 4.02 8.35 4.03
CA GLU A 93 3.75 7.78 5.35
C GLU A 93 4.80 6.71 5.72
N ILE A 94 5.22 5.90 4.75
CA ILE A 94 6.32 4.94 4.91
C ILE A 94 7.65 5.65 5.16
N ALA A 95 7.98 6.67 4.36
CA ALA A 95 9.22 7.43 4.51
C ALA A 95 9.33 8.07 5.90
N ARG A 96 8.23 8.68 6.38
CA ARG A 96 8.15 9.24 7.75
C ARG A 96 8.33 8.17 8.83
N LEU A 97 7.77 6.97 8.65
CA LEU A 97 7.96 5.86 9.59
C LEU A 97 9.42 5.40 9.64
N LEU A 98 10.09 5.34 8.49
CA LEU A 98 11.49 4.90 8.39
C LEU A 98 12.49 5.99 8.80
N GLY A 99 12.06 7.27 8.84
CA GLY A 99 12.96 8.39 9.04
C GLY A 99 13.85 8.66 7.82
N GLU A 100 13.44 8.19 6.64
CA GLU A 100 14.17 8.30 5.38
C GLU A 100 13.54 9.41 4.51
N PRO A 101 14.33 10.06 3.63
CA PRO A 101 13.77 10.93 2.60
C PRO A 101 12.85 10.16 1.65
N GLU A 102 11.73 10.76 1.28
CA GLU A 102 10.75 10.16 0.36
C GLU A 102 11.39 9.73 -0.98
N THR A 103 12.35 10.51 -1.49
CA THR A 103 13.08 10.20 -2.73
C THR A 103 13.84 8.89 -2.63
N SER A 104 14.52 8.62 -1.51
CA SER A 104 15.22 7.34 -1.28
C SER A 104 14.24 6.18 -1.20
N VAL A 105 13.11 6.35 -0.50
CA VAL A 105 12.07 5.31 -0.47
C VAL A 105 11.53 5.01 -1.87
N ARG A 106 11.30 6.02 -2.70
CA ARG A 106 10.86 5.84 -4.09
C ARG A 106 11.89 5.09 -4.92
N GLU A 107 13.15 5.48 -4.84
CA GLU A 107 14.25 4.91 -5.61
C GLU A 107 14.55 3.45 -5.20
N ASP A 108 14.52 3.16 -3.89
CA ASP A 108 14.98 1.88 -3.35
C ASP A 108 13.84 0.87 -3.16
N ARG A 109 12.63 1.35 -2.87
CA ARG A 109 11.51 0.51 -2.39
C ARG A 109 10.32 0.48 -3.33
N VAL A 110 10.28 1.35 -4.34
CA VAL A 110 9.17 1.43 -5.31
C VAL A 110 9.68 1.11 -6.72
N THR A 111 8.79 0.58 -7.54
CA THR A 111 8.97 0.41 -8.98
C THR A 111 7.64 0.70 -9.68
N GLN A 112 7.62 0.69 -11.01
CA GLN A 112 6.41 0.92 -11.80
C GLN A 112 6.07 -0.32 -12.61
N THR A 113 4.79 -0.61 -12.74
CA THR A 113 4.29 -1.59 -13.71
C THR A 113 4.50 -1.08 -15.13
N GLU A 114 4.32 -1.95 -16.13
CA GLU A 114 4.36 -1.58 -17.55
C GLU A 114 3.32 -0.50 -17.90
N THR A 115 2.22 -0.44 -17.16
CA THR A 115 1.16 0.56 -17.29
C THR A 115 1.39 1.84 -16.46
N GLY A 116 2.54 1.97 -15.80
CA GLY A 116 2.93 3.16 -15.05
C GLY A 116 2.41 3.25 -13.61
N HIS A 117 1.76 2.21 -13.08
CA HIS A 117 1.31 2.22 -11.69
C HIS A 117 2.46 1.95 -10.73
N GLN A 118 2.54 2.72 -9.65
CA GLN A 118 3.54 2.53 -8.61
C GLN A 118 3.21 1.31 -7.76
N VAL A 119 4.21 0.44 -7.59
CA VAL A 119 4.13 -0.78 -6.80
C VAL A 119 5.36 -0.94 -5.92
N LEU A 120 5.20 -1.59 -4.78
CA LEU A 120 6.35 -1.94 -3.94
C LEU A 120 7.28 -2.90 -4.68
N ARG A 121 8.57 -2.62 -4.60
CA ARG A 121 9.61 -3.46 -5.15
C ARG A 121 9.68 -4.79 -4.38
N GLY A 122 9.96 -5.86 -5.11
CA GLY A 122 10.29 -7.14 -4.53
C GLY A 122 11.78 -7.38 -4.37
N LYS A 123 12.12 -8.37 -3.56
CA LYS A 123 13.47 -8.90 -3.41
C LYS A 123 13.43 -10.42 -3.44
N GLN A 124 14.47 -11.03 -3.98
CA GLN A 124 14.58 -12.47 -4.08
C GLN A 124 14.62 -13.11 -2.68
N ARG A 125 13.84 -14.17 -2.47
CA ARG A 125 13.90 -15.04 -1.30
C ARG A 125 13.64 -16.49 -1.72
N GLY A 126 14.68 -17.30 -1.69
CA GLY A 126 14.62 -18.67 -2.21
C GLY A 126 14.33 -18.66 -3.71
N THR A 127 13.34 -19.44 -4.14
CA THR A 127 12.89 -19.48 -5.55
C THR A 127 11.88 -18.39 -5.90
N GLY A 128 11.36 -17.64 -4.91
CA GLY A 128 10.32 -16.64 -5.09
C GLY A 128 10.79 -15.22 -4.79
N GLU A 129 9.86 -14.27 -4.95
CA GLU A 129 10.05 -12.86 -4.63
C GLU A 129 9.15 -12.47 -3.46
N VAL A 130 9.67 -11.66 -2.54
CA VAL A 130 8.92 -11.10 -1.41
C VAL A 130 9.01 -9.58 -1.39
N CYS A 131 8.06 -8.92 -0.72
CA CYS A 131 8.09 -7.47 -0.54
C CYS A 131 9.42 -7.00 0.07
N THR A 132 9.95 -5.88 -0.43
CA THR A 132 11.20 -5.26 0.07
C THR A 132 11.20 -5.05 1.59
N PHE A 133 10.04 -4.76 2.19
CA PHE A 133 9.86 -4.53 3.62
C PHE A 133 9.71 -5.79 4.49
N LEU A 134 9.68 -6.99 3.89
CA LEU A 134 9.61 -8.24 4.64
C LEU A 134 11.00 -8.64 5.16
N HIS A 135 11.15 -8.77 6.47
CA HIS A 135 12.38 -9.25 7.08
C HIS A 135 12.48 -10.80 7.01
N SER A 136 13.67 -11.33 7.23
CA SER A 136 13.92 -12.78 7.16
C SER A 136 13.10 -13.57 8.19
N ASP A 137 12.82 -12.98 9.36
CA ASP A 137 11.98 -13.55 10.41
C ASP A 137 10.47 -13.48 10.13
N GLY A 138 10.04 -12.92 8.99
CA GLY A 138 8.63 -12.78 8.61
C GLY A 138 7.97 -11.47 9.06
N THR A 139 8.68 -10.63 9.80
CA THR A 139 8.18 -9.32 10.23
C THR A 139 8.18 -8.30 9.08
N CYS A 140 7.24 -7.35 9.12
CA CYS A 140 7.15 -6.29 8.13
C CYS A 140 7.64 -4.98 8.76
N PHE A 141 8.69 -4.36 8.20
CA PHE A 141 9.25 -3.10 8.73
C PHE A 141 8.22 -1.97 8.80
N VAL A 142 7.28 -1.95 7.85
CA VAL A 142 6.26 -0.90 7.75
C VAL A 142 4.91 -1.35 8.30
N HIS A 143 4.88 -2.30 9.25
CA HIS A 143 3.63 -2.90 9.74
C HIS A 143 2.61 -1.85 10.21
N GLU A 144 3.08 -0.77 10.87
CA GLU A 144 2.25 0.33 11.39
C GLU A 144 1.73 1.30 10.32
N ARG A 145 2.36 1.32 9.14
CA ARG A 145 1.99 2.15 7.99
C ARG A 145 1.87 1.30 6.73
N LYS A 146 1.28 0.11 6.88
CA LYS A 146 1.00 -0.77 5.75
C LYS A 146 0.16 -0.04 4.71
N PRO A 147 0.46 -0.21 3.40
CA PRO A 147 -0.44 0.23 2.35
C PRO A 147 -1.86 -0.31 2.56
N VAL A 148 -2.87 0.39 2.07
CA VAL A 148 -4.29 0.01 2.15
C VAL A 148 -4.46 -1.41 1.63
N GLN A 149 -3.89 -1.75 0.48
CA GLN A 149 -3.96 -3.10 -0.07
C GLN A 149 -3.45 -4.16 0.92
N CYS A 150 -2.33 -3.92 1.60
CA CYS A 150 -1.82 -4.82 2.63
C CYS A 150 -2.67 -4.87 3.91
N ARG A 151 -3.38 -3.77 4.24
CA ARG A 151 -4.29 -3.70 5.41
C ARG A 151 -5.61 -4.41 5.15
N THR A 152 -6.09 -4.39 3.90
CA THR A 152 -7.36 -5.01 3.50
C THR A 152 -7.20 -6.48 3.12
N TYR A 153 -5.99 -7.01 3.07
CA TYR A 153 -5.79 -8.45 2.88
C TYR A 153 -6.43 -9.25 4.03
N PRO A 154 -7.09 -10.40 3.77
CA PRO A 154 -7.36 -11.06 2.48
C PRO A 154 -8.73 -10.70 1.85
N TYR A 155 -9.33 -9.58 2.21
CA TYR A 155 -10.65 -9.14 1.70
C TYR A 155 -10.60 -8.54 0.30
N TRP A 156 -9.73 -9.04 -0.57
CA TRP A 156 -9.66 -8.58 -1.96
C TRP A 156 -10.69 -9.33 -2.82
N PRO A 157 -11.21 -8.72 -3.91
CA PRO A 157 -12.26 -9.32 -4.72
C PRO A 157 -11.96 -10.75 -5.20
N GLU A 158 -10.71 -11.05 -5.54
CA GLU A 158 -10.30 -12.38 -5.98
C GLU A 158 -10.47 -13.46 -4.91
N PHE A 159 -10.23 -13.13 -3.64
CA PHE A 159 -10.38 -14.08 -2.52
C PHE A 159 -11.82 -14.15 -2.00
N LEU A 160 -12.61 -13.11 -2.26
CA LEU A 160 -14.04 -13.08 -1.95
C LEU A 160 -14.91 -13.65 -3.08
N ALA A 161 -14.33 -14.03 -4.21
CA ALA A 161 -15.06 -14.56 -5.36
C ALA A 161 -15.84 -15.85 -5.03
N SER A 162 -15.35 -16.67 -4.08
CA SER A 162 -16.07 -17.85 -3.60
C SER A 162 -15.59 -18.31 -2.21
N PRO A 163 -16.38 -19.13 -1.50
CA PRO A 163 -15.93 -19.79 -0.27
C PRO A 163 -14.70 -20.70 -0.48
N PHE A 164 -14.46 -21.16 -1.72
CA PHE A 164 -13.28 -21.95 -2.04
C PHE A 164 -12.02 -21.09 -2.08
N GLU A 165 -12.04 -19.95 -2.77
CA GLU A 165 -10.91 -19.02 -2.86
C GLU A 165 -10.51 -18.48 -1.48
N TRP A 166 -11.50 -18.14 -0.65
CA TRP A 166 -11.27 -17.71 0.73
C TRP A 166 -10.54 -18.78 1.55
N ARG A 167 -11.01 -20.04 1.49
CA ARG A 167 -10.38 -21.16 2.22
C ARG A 167 -9.00 -21.50 1.65
N ALA A 168 -8.81 -21.41 0.34
CA ALA A 168 -7.53 -21.65 -0.30
C ALA A 168 -6.49 -20.61 0.13
N GLU A 169 -6.83 -19.31 0.12
CA GLU A 169 -5.91 -18.27 0.59
C GLU A 169 -5.70 -18.33 2.11
N GLY A 170 -6.71 -18.73 2.89
CA GLY A 170 -6.55 -19.03 4.32
C GLY A 170 -5.58 -20.18 4.58
N ALA A 171 -5.66 -21.28 3.83
CA ALA A 171 -4.70 -22.39 3.93
C ALA A 171 -3.27 -21.96 3.53
N ARG A 172 -3.16 -21.03 2.57
CA ARG A 172 -1.87 -20.42 2.20
C ARG A 172 -1.37 -19.46 3.28
N CYS A 173 -2.24 -18.72 3.93
CA CYS A 173 -1.93 -17.75 4.98
C CYS A 173 -2.51 -18.19 6.33
N GLU A 174 -1.84 -19.17 6.93
CA GLU A 174 -1.91 -19.61 8.35
C GLU A 174 -3.18 -19.24 9.14
#